data_AF-A0A8T4SXH6-F1
#
_entry.id   AF-A0A8T4SXH6-F1
#
_cell.length_a   1.000
_cell.length_b   1.000
_cell.length_c   1.000
_cell.angle_alpha   90.00
_cell.angle_beta   90.00
_cell.angle_gamma   90.00
#
_symmetry.space_group_name_H-M   'P 1'
#
loop_
_entity.id
_entity.type
_entity.pdbx_description
1 polymer ?
#
loop_
_entity_poly.entity_id
_entity_poly.type
_entity_poly.pdbx_seq_one_letter_code
_entity_poly.pdbx_strand_id
1 'polypeptide(L)'
;MVRDIFGNIIRKDPLTGRKTSKKKLNKERTAEIRSKGKAGEDNFRMKAQLSGYEVERTGRGSDFRIRKRHPFTGRVIESKLIEVKTGKSKLSKLQRKTKKKKSNYKVVREEPMFW
;
A
#
# COMPACT_ATOMS: atom_id res chain seq x y z
N MET A 1 -26.30 -8.72 -13.32
CA MET A 1 -26.02 -7.28 -13.12
C MET A 1 -27.26 -6.50 -13.52
N VAL A 2 -27.74 -5.56 -12.69
CA VAL A 2 -28.92 -4.74 -13.00
C VAL A 2 -28.44 -3.38 -13.51
N ARG A 3 -29.02 -2.89 -14.62
CA ARG A 3 -28.74 -1.56 -15.16
C ARG A 3 -29.90 -0.61 -14.83
N ASP A 4 -29.63 0.68 -14.66
CA ASP A 4 -30.70 1.69 -14.59
C ASP A 4 -31.25 2.01 -15.98
N ILE A 5 -32.27 2.88 -16.03
CA ILE A 5 -32.88 3.38 -17.26
C ILE A 5 -31.90 4.10 -18.21
N PHE A 6 -30.69 4.44 -17.73
CA PHE A 6 -29.61 5.06 -18.50
C PHE A 6 -28.46 4.06 -18.81
N GLY A 7 -28.65 2.77 -18.54
CA GLY A 7 -27.66 1.73 -18.79
C GLY A 7 -26.55 1.62 -17.74
N ASN A 8 -26.56 2.41 -16.66
CA ASN A 8 -25.52 2.35 -15.64
C ASN A 8 -25.68 1.12 -14.75
N ILE A 9 -24.58 0.43 -14.45
CA ILE A 9 -24.59 -0.73 -13.55
C ILE A 9 -24.97 -0.27 -12.14
N ILE A 10 -26.07 -0.82 -11.61
CA ILE A 10 -26.54 -0.60 -10.24
C ILE A 10 -26.16 -1.79 -9.36
N ARG A 11 -25.41 -1.54 -8.29
CA ARG A 11 -25.27 -2.50 -7.18
C ARG A 11 -26.52 -2.44 -6.29
N LYS A 12 -27.23 -3.56 -6.18
CA LYS A 12 -28.33 -3.74 -5.22
C LYS A 12 -27.79 -4.41 -3.96
N ASP A 13 -28.34 -4.01 -2.82
CA ASP A 13 -28.06 -4.66 -1.56
C ASP A 13 -28.69 -6.06 -1.58
N PRO A 14 -27.91 -7.14 -1.33
CA PRO A 14 -28.40 -8.50 -1.46
C PRO A 14 -29.50 -8.85 -0.43
N LEU A 15 -29.58 -8.14 0.69
CA LEU A 15 -30.57 -8.40 1.75
C LEU A 15 -31.90 -7.68 1.50
N THR A 16 -31.85 -6.48 0.90
CA THR A 16 -33.04 -5.63 0.76
C THR A 16 -33.48 -5.42 -0.69
N GLY A 17 -32.68 -5.84 -1.67
CA GLY A 17 -32.92 -5.63 -3.10
C GLY A 17 -32.88 -4.15 -3.55
N ARG A 18 -32.68 -3.22 -2.61
CA ARG A 18 -32.66 -1.77 -2.86
C ARG A 18 -31.32 -1.33 -3.46
N LYS A 19 -31.33 -0.20 -4.16
CA LYS A 19 -30.11 0.43 -4.69
C LYS A 19 -29.16 0.78 -3.54
N THR A 20 -27.91 0.32 -3.63
CA THR A 20 -26.88 0.63 -2.66
C THR A 20 -26.56 2.12 -2.72
N SER A 21 -26.49 2.78 -1.56
CA SER A 21 -26.18 4.22 -1.52
C SER A 21 -24.75 4.50 -1.99
N LYS A 22 -24.53 5.66 -2.63
CA LYS A 22 -23.19 6.12 -3.04
C LYS A 22 -22.21 6.14 -1.87
N LYS A 23 -22.69 6.50 -0.67
CA LYS A 23 -21.89 6.53 0.57
C LYS A 23 -21.36 5.14 0.94
N LYS A 24 -22.21 4.11 0.89
CA LYS A 24 -21.81 2.72 1.19
C LYS A 24 -20.82 2.19 0.16
N LEU A 25 -21.07 2.43 -1.14
CA LEU A 25 -20.13 2.06 -2.21
C LEU A 25 -18.76 2.73 -2.07
N ASN A 26 -18.71 4.02 -1.74
CA ASN A 26 -17.45 4.73 -1.53
C ASN A 26 -16.70 4.22 -0.29
N LYS A 27 -17.43 3.85 0.77
CA LYS A 27 -16.85 3.24 1.98
C LYS A 27 -16.23 1.89 1.65
N GLU A 28 -16.94 1.02 0.93
CA GLU A 28 -16.45 -0.29 0.47
C GLU A 28 -15.19 -0.16 -0.39
N ARG A 29 -15.24 0.72 -1.41
CA ARG A 29 -14.08 0.98 -2.27
C ARG A 29 -12.88 1.49 -1.49
N THR A 30 -13.10 2.36 -0.51
CA THR A 30 -12.02 2.88 0.34
C THR A 30 -11.44 1.77 1.23
N ALA A 31 -12.29 0.89 1.77
CA ALA A 31 -11.85 -0.26 2.55
C ALA A 31 -11.02 -1.23 1.69
N GLU A 32 -11.47 -1.51 0.47
CA GLU A 32 -10.75 -2.36 -0.50
C GLU A 32 -9.37 -1.78 -0.84
N ILE A 33 -9.29 -0.48 -1.15
CA ILE A 33 -8.02 0.20 -1.43
C ILE A 33 -7.07 0.12 -0.22
N ARG A 34 -7.60 0.29 1.00
CA ARG A 34 -6.81 0.15 2.23
C ARG A 34 -6.32 -1.28 2.44
N SER A 35 -7.19 -2.27 2.23
CA SER A 35 -6.84 -3.69 2.33
C SER A 35 -5.73 -4.04 1.35
N LYS A 36 -5.88 -3.63 0.08
CA LYS A 36 -4.85 -3.81 -0.95
C LYS A 36 -3.54 -3.13 -0.58
N GLY A 37 -3.59 -1.90 -0.07
CA GLY A 37 -2.40 -1.18 0.41
C GLY A 37 -1.68 -1.95 1.51
N LYS A 38 -2.42 -2.41 2.52
CA LYS A 38 -1.88 -3.19 3.65
C LYS A 38 -1.28 -4.51 3.17
N ALA A 39 -1.97 -5.27 2.32
CA ALA A 39 -1.45 -6.51 1.77
C ALA A 39 -0.15 -6.30 0.96
N GLY A 40 -0.04 -5.19 0.23
CA GLY A 40 1.20 -4.81 -0.45
C GLY A 40 2.35 -4.50 0.53
N GLU A 41 2.08 -3.76 1.61
CA GLU A 41 3.05 -3.49 2.68
C GLU A 41 3.52 -4.77 3.37
N ASP A 42 2.60 -5.68 3.69
CA ASP A 42 2.88 -6.94 4.37
C ASP A 42 3.72 -7.87 3.48
N ASN A 43 3.38 -7.96 2.19
CA ASN A 43 4.16 -8.73 1.21
C ASN A 43 5.58 -8.16 1.05
N PHE A 44 5.73 -6.84 0.95
CA PHE A 44 7.05 -6.20 0.91
C PHE A 44 7.87 -6.52 2.17
N ARG A 45 7.27 -6.37 3.34
CA ARG A 45 7.94 -6.62 4.63
C ARG A 45 8.45 -8.06 4.69
N MET A 46 7.60 -9.02 4.35
CA MET A 46 7.98 -10.44 4.32
C MET A 46 9.16 -10.68 3.36
N LYS A 47 9.08 -10.20 2.11
CA LYS A 47 10.17 -10.35 1.12
C LYS A 47 11.48 -9.73 1.61
N ALA A 48 11.42 -8.54 2.19
CA ALA A 48 12.60 -7.85 2.70
C ALA A 48 13.23 -8.61 3.89
N GLN A 49 12.42 -9.09 4.82
CA GLN A 49 12.89 -9.90 5.95
C GLN A 49 13.53 -11.22 5.48
N LEU A 50 12.90 -11.93 4.54
CA LEU A 50 13.47 -13.15 3.93
C LEU A 50 14.78 -12.88 3.18
N SER A 51 14.94 -11.66 2.64
CA SER A 51 16.19 -11.22 1.99
C SER A 51 17.27 -10.76 2.99
N GLY A 52 17.05 -10.93 4.29
CA GLY A 52 17.99 -10.60 5.36
C GLY A 52 18.00 -9.12 5.75
N TYR A 53 16.95 -8.36 5.46
CA TYR A 53 16.82 -6.98 5.94
C TYR A 53 16.08 -6.91 7.27
N GLU A 54 16.56 -6.06 8.16
CA GLU A 54 15.79 -5.53 9.28
C GLU A 54 14.78 -4.50 8.75
N VAL A 55 13.50 -4.66 9.09
CA VAL A 55 12.42 -3.79 8.60
C VAL A 55 11.74 -3.08 9.78
N GLU A 56 11.77 -1.75 9.76
CA GLU A 56 11.21 -0.88 10.79
C GLU A 56 10.14 0.03 10.18
N ARG A 57 8.98 0.22 10.83
CA ARG A 57 8.00 1.23 10.37
C ARG A 57 8.46 2.64 10.75
N THR A 58 8.42 3.57 9.81
CA THR A 58 8.89 4.95 10.05
C THR A 58 7.81 5.94 10.50
N GLY A 59 6.54 5.61 10.28
CA GLY A 59 5.38 6.42 10.72
C GLY A 59 5.06 7.68 9.90
N ARG A 60 6.06 8.42 9.39
CA ARG A 60 5.82 9.61 8.53
C ARG A 60 6.75 9.67 7.33
N GLY A 61 6.18 9.98 6.16
CA GLY A 61 6.93 10.32 4.95
C GLY A 61 7.49 9.13 4.16
N SER A 62 7.62 7.98 4.79
CA SER A 62 7.87 6.63 4.23
C SER A 62 7.08 5.61 5.05
N ASP A 63 6.91 4.41 4.51
CA ASP A 63 6.27 3.31 5.24
C ASP A 63 7.29 2.58 6.12
N PHE A 64 8.46 2.28 5.53
CA PHE A 64 9.51 1.50 6.19
C PHE A 64 10.89 2.14 6.08
N ARG A 65 11.76 1.78 7.03
CA ARG A 65 13.20 1.84 6.91
C ARG A 65 13.72 0.41 6.89
N ILE A 66 14.47 0.05 5.85
CA ILE A 66 15.13 -1.24 5.76
C ILE A 66 16.62 -1.09 6.01
N ARG A 67 17.22 -2.03 6.74
CA ARG A 67 18.66 -2.04 7.00
C ARG A 67 19.22 -3.43 6.77
N LYS A 68 20.40 -3.50 6.14
CA LYS A 68 21.18 -4.75 6.05
C LYS A 68 22.40 -4.61 6.91
N ARG A 69 22.72 -5.64 7.70
CA ARG A 69 23.91 -5.67 8.53
C ARG A 69 24.92 -6.65 7.97
N HIS A 70 26.19 -6.34 8.16
CA HIS A 70 27.27 -7.27 7.92
C HIS A 70 27.18 -8.43 8.93
N PRO A 71 27.17 -9.70 8.50
CA PRO A 71 26.89 -10.83 9.39
C PRO A 71 27.94 -10.99 10.50
N PHE A 72 29.20 -10.63 10.24
CA PHE A 72 30.28 -10.81 11.21
C PHE A 72 30.50 -9.60 12.14
N THR A 73 30.20 -8.38 11.69
CA THR A 73 30.53 -7.15 12.45
C THR A 73 29.30 -6.43 12.99
N GLY A 74 28.10 -6.85 12.59
CA GLY A 74 26.83 -6.20 12.96
C GLY A 74 26.66 -4.78 12.42
N ARG A 75 27.64 -4.23 11.70
CA ARG A 75 27.59 -2.87 11.14
C ARG A 75 26.54 -2.79 10.04
N VAL A 76 25.79 -1.69 10.01
CA VAL A 76 24.82 -1.43 8.95
C VAL A 76 25.58 -1.10 7.66
N ILE A 77 25.44 -1.94 6.66
CA ILE A 77 26.06 -1.77 5.33
C ILE A 77 25.11 -1.10 4.34
N GLU A 78 23.80 -1.18 4.58
CA GLU A 78 22.79 -0.58 3.72
C GLU A 78 21.64 -0.06 4.56
N SER A 79 21.13 1.13 4.25
CA SER A 79 19.97 1.72 4.89
C SER A 79 19.13 2.51 3.89
N LYS A 80 17.88 2.10 3.68
CA LYS A 80 16.96 2.72 2.70
C LYS A 80 15.64 3.06 3.35
N LEU A 81 15.04 4.17 2.93
CA LEU A 81 13.65 4.51 3.23
C LEU A 81 12.79 3.97 2.10
N ILE A 82 11.81 3.15 2.44
CA ILE A 82 10.93 2.49 1.48
C ILE A 82 9.51 3.04 1.62
N GLU A 83 8.95 3.33 0.46
CA GLU A 83 7.54 3.64 0.28
C GLU A 83 6.92 2.60 -0.65
N VAL A 84 5.92 1.89 -0.16
CA VAL A 84 5.24 0.82 -0.88
C VAL A 84 3.97 1.37 -1.51
N LYS A 85 3.78 1.08 -2.79
CA LYS A 85 2.59 1.50 -3.55
C LYS A 85 2.04 0.31 -4.32
N THR A 86 0.73 0.14 -4.26
CA THR A 86 0.04 -0.87 -5.08
C THR A 86 -0.61 -0.23 -6.30
N GLY A 87 -0.67 -0.94 -7.43
CA GLY A 87 -1.24 -0.45 -8.68
C GLY A 87 -0.62 0.87 -9.16
N LYS A 88 -1.49 1.76 -9.66
CA LYS A 88 -1.13 3.10 -10.18
C LYS A 88 -1.17 4.19 -9.11
N SER A 89 -1.18 3.82 -7.82
CA SER A 89 -1.23 4.81 -6.74
C SER A 89 -0.03 5.76 -6.81
N LYS A 90 -0.30 7.05 -6.56
CA LYS A 90 0.69 8.13 -6.61
C LYS A 90 1.20 8.45 -5.21
N LEU A 91 2.39 9.03 -5.13
CA LEU A 91 2.93 9.55 -3.88
C LEU A 91 2.10 10.73 -3.38
N SER A 92 1.91 10.82 -2.07
CA SER A 92 1.35 12.01 -1.42
C SER A 92 2.32 13.20 -1.50
N LYS A 93 1.82 14.42 -1.24
CA LYS A 93 2.65 15.62 -1.22
C LYS A 93 3.82 15.48 -0.22
N LEU A 94 3.56 14.90 0.96
CA LEU A 94 4.59 14.66 1.98
C LEU A 94 5.64 13.66 1.48
N GLN A 95 5.22 12.53 0.93
CA GLN A 95 6.12 11.50 0.41
C GLN A 95 7.01 12.02 -0.73
N ARG A 96 6.45 12.84 -1.63
CA ARG A 96 7.22 13.53 -2.66
C ARG A 96 8.29 14.46 -2.08
N LYS A 97 7.95 15.23 -1.05
CA LYS A 97 8.91 16.10 -0.35
C LYS A 97 10.00 15.27 0.33
N THR A 98 9.64 14.19 1.03
CA THR A 98 10.59 13.27 1.66
C THR A 98 11.54 12.65 0.64
N LYS A 99 11.01 12.15 -0.49
CA LYS A 99 11.80 11.60 -1.59
C LYS A 99 12.84 12.59 -2.12
N LYS A 100 12.47 13.87 -2.25
CA LYS A 100 13.41 14.92 -2.67
C LYS A 100 14.48 15.20 -1.62
N LYS A 101 14.14 15.13 -0.33
CA LYS A 101 15.06 15.44 0.79
C LYS A 101 16.01 14.29 1.14
N LYS A 102 15.62 13.05 0.88
CA LYS A 102 16.35 11.85 1.31
C LYS A 102 16.83 11.07 0.08
N SER A 103 18.15 11.08 -0.15
CA SER A 103 18.79 10.37 -1.27
C SER A 103 18.58 8.86 -1.23
N ASN A 104 18.41 8.28 -0.05
CA ASN A 104 18.17 6.84 0.15
C ASN A 104 16.69 6.42 0.09
N TYR A 105 15.81 7.28 -0.43
CA TYR A 105 14.37 7.01 -0.55
C TYR A 105 14.05 6.24 -1.84
N LYS A 106 13.40 5.08 -1.71
CA LYS A 106 12.98 4.24 -2.83
C LYS A 106 11.48 3.97 -2.76
N VAL A 107 10.83 4.10 -3.91
CA VAL A 107 9.43 3.69 -4.09
C VAL A 107 9.44 2.28 -4.66
N VAL A 108 8.73 1.36 -4.02
CA VAL A 108 8.56 -0.01 -4.50
C VAL A 108 7.10 -0.20 -4.86
N ARG A 109 6.84 -0.79 -6.04
CA ARG A 109 5.50 -1.19 -6.42
C ARG A 109 5.32 -2.67 -6.19
N GLU A 110 4.40 -3.01 -5.31
CA GLU A 110 4.03 -4.40 -5.01
C GLU A 110 2.60 -4.64 -5.47
N GLU A 111 2.38 -5.74 -6.17
CA GLU A 111 1.05 -6.27 -6.41
C GLU A 111 0.85 -7.46 -5.45
N PRO A 112 0.01 -7.32 -4.41
CA PRO A 112 -0.33 -8.45 -3.56
C PRO A 112 -1.18 -9.45 -4.35
N MET A 113 -0.92 -10.76 -4.15
CA MET A 113 -1.73 -11.81 -4.79
C MET A 113 -3.17 -11.85 -4.25
N PHE A 114 -3.37 -11.47 -2.99
CA PHE A 114 -4.68 -11.49 -2.31
C PHE A 114 -4.85 -10.22 -1.48
N TRP A 115 -6.08 -9.66 -1.40
CA TRP A 115 -6.42 -8.50 -0.57
C TRP A 115 -7.91 -8.38 -0.27
#